data_AF-A0A0G0SG14-F1
#
_entry.id   AF-A0A0G0SG14-F1
#
_cell.length_a   1.000
_cell.length_b   1.000
_cell.length_c   1.000
_cell.angle_alpha   90.00
_cell.angle_beta   90.00
_cell.angle_gamma   90.00
#
_symmetry.space_group_name_H-M   'P 1'
#
loop_
_entity.id
_entity.type
_entity.pdbx_description
1 polymer ?
#
loop_
_entity_poly.entity_id
_entity_poly.type
_entity_poly.pdbx_seq_one_letter_code
_entity_poly.pdbx_strand_id
1 'polypeptide(L)'
;MKKYLGLFLVLAMALLVTTGAKAEDSAGVSAGSEVEADVNTGASMTPAQKAKLEAAKAAREKMQAGREKRQEASAKIRMEAEGKIKALRASFELEKDKNKAEIKKARIEGREKLLVNLDAAVQRMVNLEARINAQIVKLEAKGVAATDAKGFVATAEVKLGDAKVKIAEASALLSVSANELTADSKAKLKVLTKDIQTLIKDAHKALNDSIKSLKDAVKLKIETRVDAKAGTSATTP
;
A
#
# COMPACT_ATOMS: atom_id res chain seq x y z
N MET A 1 -16.91 2.29 2.69
CA MET A 1 -17.68 2.30 1.42
C MET A 1 -16.91 1.75 0.20
N LYS A 2 -16.00 0.77 0.37
CA LYS A 2 -15.20 0.20 -0.74
C LYS A 2 -15.70 -1.16 -1.26
N LYS A 3 -16.70 -1.76 -0.59
CA LYS A 3 -17.22 -3.10 -0.93
C LYS A 3 -18.40 -3.07 -1.93
N TYR A 4 -19.01 -1.91 -2.15
CA TYR A 4 -20.19 -1.77 -3.01
C TYR A 4 -19.86 -1.30 -4.43
N LEU A 5 -18.66 -0.74 -4.67
CA LEU A 5 -18.31 -0.19 -5.98
C LEU A 5 -18.12 -1.27 -7.06
N GLY A 6 -17.65 -2.47 -6.67
CA GLY A 6 -17.58 -3.63 -7.57
C GLY A 6 -18.95 -4.23 -7.86
N LEU A 7 -19.90 -4.17 -6.91
CA LEU A 7 -21.24 -4.73 -7.08
C LEU A 7 -22.09 -3.91 -8.06
N PHE A 8 -21.93 -2.58 -8.06
CA PHE A 8 -22.62 -1.68 -8.98
C PHE A 8 -22.15 -1.81 -10.44
N LEU A 9 -20.87 -2.11 -10.68
CA LEU A 9 -20.34 -2.28 -12.04
C LEU A 9 -20.84 -3.58 -12.70
N VAL A 10 -20.98 -4.65 -11.92
CA VAL A 10 -21.52 -5.94 -12.39
C VAL A 10 -23.03 -5.84 -12.65
N LEU A 11 -23.77 -5.11 -11.81
CA LEU A 11 -25.21 -4.90 -11.99
C LEU A 11 -25.54 -4.02 -13.22
N ALA A 12 -24.71 -3.03 -13.52
CA ALA A 12 -24.86 -2.19 -14.73
C ALA A 12 -24.55 -2.94 -16.04
N MET A 13 -23.67 -3.95 -16.00
CA MET A 13 -23.41 -4.84 -17.14
C MET A 13 -24.53 -5.87 -17.35
N ALA A 14 -25.20 -6.34 -16.30
CA ALA A 14 -26.29 -7.31 -16.40
C ALA A 14 -27.58 -6.69 -16.99
N LEU A 15 -27.82 -5.39 -16.78
CA LEU A 15 -29.01 -4.68 -17.29
C LEU A 15 -28.97 -4.36 -18.79
N LEU A 16 -27.82 -4.53 -19.45
CA LEU A 16 -27.66 -4.27 -20.89
C LEU A 16 -27.82 -5.53 -21.77
N VAL A 17 -27.92 -6.73 -21.16
CA VAL A 17 -27.95 -8.01 -21.91
C VAL A 17 -29.38 -8.54 -22.11
N THR A 18 -30.41 -7.99 -21.47
CA THR A 18 -31.78 -8.52 -21.55
C THR A 18 -32.74 -7.64 -22.37
N THR A 19 -32.53 -7.54 -23.68
CA THR A 19 -33.64 -7.36 -24.64
C THR A 19 -33.24 -7.97 -25.99
N GLY A 20 -33.40 -9.28 -26.11
CA GLY A 20 -33.05 -9.99 -27.33
C GLY A 20 -33.38 -11.48 -27.30
N ALA A 21 -34.57 -11.85 -26.83
CA ALA A 21 -35.08 -13.20 -27.06
C ALA A 21 -35.42 -13.34 -28.55
N LYS A 22 -34.46 -13.84 -29.35
CA LYS A 22 -34.72 -14.45 -30.64
C LYS A 22 -34.82 -15.95 -30.44
N ALA A 23 -36.00 -16.49 -30.75
CA ALA A 23 -36.22 -17.91 -30.91
C ALA A 23 -35.27 -18.48 -31.98
N GLU A 24 -34.60 -19.57 -31.63
CA GLU A 24 -33.89 -20.44 -32.55
C GLU A 24 -34.94 -21.25 -33.33
N ASP A 25 -34.98 -21.10 -34.65
CA ASP A 25 -35.67 -22.03 -35.55
C ASP A 25 -34.59 -22.62 -36.46
N SER A 26 -34.12 -23.81 -36.10
CA SER A 26 -33.16 -24.57 -36.88
C SER A 26 -33.91 -25.35 -37.97
N ALA A 27 -34.21 -24.68 -39.08
CA ALA A 27 -34.63 -25.34 -40.30
C ALA A 27 -33.40 -25.99 -40.98
N GLY A 28 -33.27 -27.30 -40.76
CA GLY A 28 -32.35 -28.15 -41.53
C GLY A 28 -32.76 -28.19 -42.99
N VAL A 29 -31.85 -27.75 -43.85
CA VAL A 29 -31.93 -27.88 -45.32
C VAL A 29 -31.64 -29.34 -45.68
N SER A 30 -32.58 -30.02 -46.33
CA SER A 30 -32.34 -31.26 -47.07
C SER A 30 -33.09 -31.22 -48.40
N ALA A 31 -32.30 -31.05 -49.45
CA ALA A 31 -32.39 -31.66 -50.78
C ALA A 31 -33.78 -32.00 -51.37
N GLY A 32 -34.10 -31.30 -52.47
CA GLY A 32 -34.36 -31.94 -53.76
C GLY A 32 -35.60 -32.82 -53.91
N SER A 33 -36.69 -32.23 -54.41
CA SER A 33 -37.56 -32.90 -55.37
C SER A 33 -38.24 -31.83 -56.22
N GLU A 34 -37.84 -31.78 -57.49
CA GLU A 34 -38.58 -31.09 -58.54
C GLU A 34 -39.99 -31.70 -58.61
N VAL A 35 -41.00 -30.86 -58.49
CA VAL A 35 -42.35 -31.16 -59.00
C VAL A 35 -42.73 -29.96 -59.85
N GLU A 36 -42.57 -30.14 -61.16
CA GLU A 36 -43.17 -29.28 -62.16
C GLU A 36 -44.68 -29.26 -61.94
N ALA A 37 -45.21 -28.10 -61.56
CA ALA A 37 -46.62 -27.77 -61.74
C ALA A 37 -46.67 -26.68 -62.80
N ASP A 38 -46.79 -27.14 -64.05
CA ASP A 38 -47.27 -26.36 -65.18
C ASP A 38 -48.56 -25.62 -64.78
N VAL A 39 -48.49 -24.29 -64.76
CA VAL A 39 -49.69 -23.45 -64.77
C VAL A 39 -49.50 -22.37 -65.83
N ASN A 40 -49.95 -22.77 -67.02
CA ASN A 40 -50.22 -21.98 -68.20
C ASN A 40 -50.96 -20.65 -67.90
N THR A 41 -50.38 -19.56 -68.44
CA THR A 41 -51.00 -18.32 -68.96
C THR A 41 -52.00 -17.50 -68.12
N GLY A 42 -51.67 -16.22 -67.95
CA GLY A 42 -52.58 -15.15 -68.40
C GLY A 42 -53.60 -14.59 -67.40
N ALA A 43 -53.24 -14.37 -66.14
CA ALA A 43 -54.09 -13.61 -65.22
C ALA A 43 -53.60 -12.16 -65.08
N SER A 44 -54.30 -11.23 -65.74
CA SER A 44 -54.22 -9.80 -65.43
C SER A 44 -54.47 -9.62 -63.93
N MET A 45 -53.46 -9.14 -63.19
CA MET A 45 -53.58 -8.79 -61.78
C MET A 45 -54.83 -7.94 -61.54
N THR A 46 -55.72 -8.41 -60.68
CA THR A 46 -56.91 -7.64 -60.29
C THR A 46 -56.48 -6.29 -59.67
N PRO A 47 -57.28 -5.21 -59.78
CA PRO A 47 -56.95 -3.91 -59.18
C PRO A 47 -56.60 -4.00 -57.69
N ALA A 48 -57.25 -4.92 -56.97
CA ALA A 48 -57.00 -5.21 -55.57
C ALA A 48 -55.62 -5.86 -55.31
N GLN A 49 -55.13 -6.72 -56.21
CA GLN A 49 -53.80 -7.33 -56.10
C GLN A 49 -52.68 -6.32 -56.44
N LYS A 50 -52.88 -5.46 -57.44
CA LYS A 50 -51.93 -4.36 -57.74
C LYS A 50 -51.84 -3.35 -56.59
N ALA A 51 -52.98 -2.98 -55.99
CA ALA A 51 -53.01 -2.09 -54.84
C ALA A 51 -52.30 -2.68 -53.61
N LYS A 52 -52.45 -3.99 -53.37
CA LYS A 52 -51.70 -4.69 -52.30
C LYS A 52 -50.20 -4.76 -52.57
N LEU A 53 -49.78 -4.96 -53.82
CA LEU A 53 -48.36 -4.98 -54.20
C LEU A 53 -47.71 -3.60 -54.02
N GLU A 54 -48.38 -2.53 -54.45
CA GLU A 54 -47.89 -1.14 -54.28
C GLU A 54 -47.89 -0.72 -52.80
N ALA A 55 -48.92 -1.09 -52.03
CA ALA A 55 -48.91 -0.89 -50.57
C ALA A 55 -47.77 -1.67 -49.89
N ALA A 56 -47.47 -2.89 -50.35
CA ALA A 56 -46.35 -3.68 -49.85
C ALA A 56 -44.98 -3.08 -50.24
N LYS A 57 -44.84 -2.50 -51.43
CA LYS A 57 -43.61 -1.77 -51.85
C LYS A 57 -43.42 -0.51 -51.01
N ALA A 58 -44.45 0.32 -50.85
CA ALA A 58 -44.38 1.52 -50.03
C ALA A 58 -44.10 1.21 -48.55
N ALA A 59 -44.65 0.10 -48.02
CA ALA A 59 -44.34 -0.38 -46.68
C ALA A 59 -42.88 -0.89 -46.56
N ARG A 60 -42.36 -1.55 -47.60
CA ARG A 60 -40.95 -1.98 -47.67
C ARG A 60 -39.99 -0.79 -47.73
N GLU A 61 -40.27 0.23 -48.53
CA GLU A 61 -39.46 1.46 -48.61
C GLU A 61 -39.45 2.21 -47.28
N LYS A 62 -40.62 2.37 -46.63
CA LYS A 62 -40.69 2.97 -45.28
C LYS A 62 -39.92 2.13 -44.24
N MET A 63 -39.97 0.81 -44.34
CA MET A 63 -39.17 -0.06 -43.48
C MET A 63 -37.67 0.04 -43.76
N GLN A 64 -37.25 0.16 -45.02
CA GLN A 64 -35.84 0.32 -45.39
C GLN A 64 -35.30 1.68 -44.89
N ALA A 65 -36.00 2.77 -45.16
CA ALA A 65 -35.63 4.10 -44.66
C ALA A 65 -35.62 4.16 -43.12
N GLY A 66 -36.54 3.45 -42.45
CA GLY A 66 -36.55 3.32 -40.99
C GLY A 66 -35.38 2.47 -40.45
N ARG A 67 -34.93 1.45 -41.20
CA ARG A 67 -33.75 0.64 -40.86
C ARG A 67 -32.45 1.42 -41.03
N GLU A 68 -32.30 2.17 -42.11
CA GLU A 68 -31.12 3.00 -42.38
C GLU A 68 -30.94 4.08 -41.30
N LYS A 69 -31.99 4.82 -40.95
CA LYS A 69 -31.95 5.81 -39.87
C LYS A 69 -31.59 5.20 -38.51
N ARG A 70 -32.09 3.99 -38.22
CA ARG A 70 -31.72 3.25 -37.00
C ARG A 70 -30.27 2.78 -37.04
N GLN A 71 -29.78 2.32 -38.18
CA GLN A 71 -28.38 1.91 -38.35
C GLN A 71 -27.43 3.09 -38.14
N GLU A 72 -27.69 4.24 -38.77
CA GLU A 72 -26.90 5.47 -38.60
C GLU A 72 -26.90 5.98 -37.14
N ALA A 73 -28.07 6.01 -36.49
CA ALA A 73 -28.16 6.39 -35.08
C ALA A 73 -27.40 5.42 -34.18
N SER A 74 -27.52 4.11 -34.45
CA SER A 74 -26.79 3.08 -33.70
C SER A 74 -25.28 3.16 -33.91
N ALA A 75 -24.83 3.49 -35.13
CA ALA A 75 -23.42 3.66 -35.46
C ALA A 75 -22.82 4.87 -34.75
N LYS A 76 -23.53 6.00 -34.72
CA LYS A 76 -23.11 7.20 -33.96
C LYS A 76 -23.01 6.92 -32.46
N ILE A 77 -24.02 6.27 -31.87
CA ILE A 77 -24.01 5.90 -30.45
C ILE A 77 -22.84 4.96 -30.14
N ARG A 78 -22.57 3.97 -31.00
CA ARG A 78 -21.44 3.04 -30.84
C ARG A 78 -20.09 3.78 -30.92
N MET A 79 -19.91 4.65 -31.91
CA MET A 79 -18.69 5.44 -32.04
C MET A 79 -18.44 6.34 -30.83
N GLU A 80 -19.48 7.03 -30.34
CA GLU A 80 -19.38 7.86 -29.14
C GLU A 80 -19.11 7.05 -27.89
N ALA A 81 -19.74 5.87 -27.75
CA ALA A 81 -19.49 4.96 -26.64
C ALA A 81 -18.06 4.41 -26.67
N GLU A 82 -17.55 4.00 -27.83
CA GLU A 82 -16.17 3.57 -28.01
C GLU A 82 -15.17 4.69 -27.68
N GLY A 83 -15.46 5.92 -28.11
CA GLY A 83 -14.65 7.10 -27.78
C GLY A 83 -14.60 7.35 -26.27
N LYS A 84 -15.75 7.32 -25.59
CA LYS A 84 -15.83 7.47 -24.13
C LYS A 84 -15.12 6.33 -23.40
N ILE A 85 -15.28 5.08 -23.84
CA ILE A 85 -14.60 3.92 -23.24
C ILE A 85 -13.08 4.04 -23.40
N LYS A 86 -12.59 4.43 -24.58
CA LYS A 86 -11.16 4.66 -24.82
C LYS A 86 -10.62 5.78 -23.94
N ALA A 87 -11.35 6.89 -23.83
CA ALA A 87 -10.96 8.01 -22.96
C ALA A 87 -10.94 7.61 -21.48
N LEU A 88 -11.94 6.86 -20.99
CA LEU A 88 -12.01 6.33 -19.63
C LEU A 88 -10.89 5.34 -19.33
N ARG A 89 -10.54 4.46 -20.29
CA ARG A 89 -9.38 3.55 -20.13
C ARG A 89 -8.08 4.33 -20.04
N ALA A 90 -7.87 5.31 -20.91
CA ALA A 90 -6.68 6.16 -20.90
C ALA A 90 -6.57 6.96 -19.59
N SER A 91 -7.66 7.56 -19.11
CA SER A 91 -7.65 8.28 -17.82
C SER A 91 -7.38 7.35 -16.65
N PHE A 92 -7.96 6.14 -16.67
CA PHE A 92 -7.72 5.14 -15.63
C PHE A 92 -6.27 4.65 -15.59
N GLU A 93 -5.63 4.41 -16.74
CA GLU A 93 -4.22 4.04 -16.81
C GLU A 93 -3.33 5.16 -16.26
N LEU A 94 -3.62 6.41 -16.64
CA LEU A 94 -2.88 7.58 -16.19
C LEU A 94 -3.01 7.78 -14.66
N GLU A 95 -4.21 7.65 -14.11
CA GLU A 95 -4.44 7.69 -12.66
C GLU A 95 -3.76 6.52 -11.93
N LYS A 96 -3.80 5.32 -12.50
CA LYS A 96 -3.14 4.13 -11.94
C LYS A 96 -1.63 4.33 -11.86
N ASP A 97 -1.01 4.90 -12.88
CA ASP A 97 0.44 5.10 -12.89
C ASP A 97 0.87 6.27 -12.00
N LYS A 98 0.08 7.34 -11.93
CA LYS A 98 0.26 8.41 -10.91
C LYS A 98 0.18 7.85 -9.49
N ASN A 99 -0.86 7.08 -9.17
CA ASN A 99 -1.02 6.47 -7.85
C ASN A 99 0.13 5.52 -7.52
N LYS A 100 0.61 4.71 -8.48
CA LYS A 100 1.79 3.87 -8.27
C LYS A 100 3.03 4.71 -7.94
N ALA A 101 3.25 5.80 -8.66
CA ALA A 101 4.39 6.69 -8.42
C ALA A 101 4.32 7.34 -7.02
N GLU A 102 3.14 7.84 -6.62
CA GLU A 102 2.92 8.41 -5.28
C GLU A 102 3.16 7.39 -4.17
N ILE A 103 2.67 6.16 -4.32
CA ILE A 103 2.91 5.08 -3.34
C ILE A 103 4.42 4.76 -3.23
N LYS A 104 5.15 4.76 -4.35
CA LYS A 104 6.60 4.54 -4.33
C LYS A 104 7.32 5.67 -3.59
N LYS A 105 6.98 6.92 -3.89
CA LYS A 105 7.54 8.11 -3.23
C LYS A 105 7.28 8.11 -1.73
N ALA A 106 6.02 7.95 -1.32
CA ALA A 106 5.64 7.92 0.11
C ALA A 106 6.35 6.78 0.87
N ARG A 107 6.63 5.66 0.21
CA ARG A 107 7.36 4.54 0.80
C ARG A 107 8.85 4.86 1.02
N ILE A 108 9.48 5.62 0.12
CA ILE A 108 10.89 6.05 0.27
C ILE A 108 10.97 7.08 1.40
N GLU A 109 10.14 8.12 1.34
CA GLU A 109 10.07 9.16 2.38
C GLU A 109 9.79 8.56 3.77
N GLY A 110 8.88 7.58 3.84
CA GLY A 110 8.58 6.88 5.10
C GLY A 110 9.78 6.13 5.68
N ARG A 111 10.66 5.58 4.83
CA ARG A 111 11.88 4.89 5.26
C ARG A 111 12.97 5.86 5.70
N GLU A 112 13.14 6.95 4.98
CA GLU A 112 14.08 8.01 5.36
C GLU A 112 13.67 8.63 6.70
N LYS A 113 12.38 8.96 6.86
CA LYS A 113 11.82 9.47 8.12
C LYS A 113 12.02 8.48 9.27
N LEU A 114 11.92 7.18 9.01
CA LEU A 114 12.22 6.16 10.01
C LEU A 114 13.68 6.20 10.45
N LEU A 115 14.63 6.31 9.51
CA LEU A 115 16.06 6.43 9.85
C LEU A 115 16.35 7.69 10.65
N VAL A 116 15.75 8.83 10.29
CA VAL A 116 15.84 10.08 11.08
C VAL A 116 15.34 9.88 12.50
N ASN A 117 14.22 9.17 12.69
CA ASN A 117 13.69 8.88 14.02
C ASN A 117 14.60 7.95 14.84
N LEU A 118 15.28 7.00 14.20
CA LEU A 118 16.24 6.10 14.84
C LEU A 118 17.51 6.86 15.24
N ASP A 119 18.01 7.75 14.39
CA ASP A 119 19.13 8.63 14.72
C ASP A 119 18.79 9.56 15.89
N ALA A 120 17.61 10.18 15.88
CA ALA A 120 17.12 10.97 17.01
C ALA A 120 17.02 10.14 18.31
N ALA A 121 16.67 8.85 18.21
CA ALA A 121 16.66 7.95 19.36
C ALA A 121 18.08 7.67 19.90
N VAL A 122 19.07 7.47 19.01
CA VAL A 122 20.48 7.38 19.41
C VAL A 122 20.92 8.66 20.12
N GLN A 123 20.60 9.83 19.58
CA GLN A 123 20.96 11.12 20.21
C GLN A 123 20.36 11.28 21.60
N ARG A 124 19.10 10.83 21.81
CA ARG A 124 18.51 10.82 23.16
C ARG A 124 19.28 9.95 24.14
N MET A 125 19.80 8.80 23.70
CA MET A 125 20.61 7.92 24.55
C MET A 125 21.98 8.50 24.85
N VAL A 126 22.64 9.12 23.86
CA VAL A 126 23.91 9.86 24.06
C VAL A 126 23.73 10.97 25.10
N ASN A 127 22.62 11.71 25.04
CA ASN A 127 22.34 12.74 26.05
C ASN A 127 22.10 12.14 27.45
N LEU A 128 21.49 10.97 27.56
CA LEU A 128 21.31 10.27 28.83
C LEU A 128 22.64 9.77 29.39
N GLU A 129 23.49 9.20 28.55
CA GLU A 129 24.86 8.78 28.86
C GLU A 129 25.69 9.93 29.42
N ALA A 130 25.69 11.09 28.76
CA ALA A 130 26.39 12.29 29.23
C ALA A 130 25.92 12.73 30.63
N ARG A 131 24.61 12.65 30.90
CA ARG A 131 24.04 12.98 32.22
C ARG A 131 24.46 11.98 33.28
N ILE A 132 24.50 10.69 32.94
CA ILE A 132 24.97 9.63 33.85
C ILE A 132 26.45 9.83 34.15
N ASN A 133 27.29 10.08 33.13
CA ASN A 133 28.72 10.37 33.31
C ASN A 133 28.96 11.58 34.22
N ALA A 134 28.20 12.67 34.02
CA ALA A 134 28.26 13.83 34.93
C ALA A 134 27.88 13.46 36.38
N GLN A 135 26.94 12.53 36.57
CA GLN A 135 26.53 12.07 37.90
C GLN A 135 27.56 11.12 38.53
N ILE A 136 28.20 10.26 37.74
CA ILE A 136 29.32 9.41 38.16
C ILE A 136 30.42 10.30 38.76
N VAL A 137 30.88 11.31 38.02
CA VAL A 137 31.92 12.24 38.49
C VAL A 137 31.53 12.91 39.81
N LYS A 138 30.28 13.41 39.92
CA LYS A 138 29.78 14.05 41.15
C LYS A 138 29.73 13.09 42.35
N LEU A 139 29.41 11.82 42.13
CA LEU A 139 29.32 10.82 43.18
C LEU A 139 30.71 10.30 43.59
N GLU A 140 31.63 10.16 42.64
CA GLU A 140 33.03 9.81 42.91
C GLU A 140 33.74 10.90 43.72
N ALA A 141 33.49 12.19 43.41
CA ALA A 141 33.98 13.30 44.23
C ALA A 141 33.44 13.26 45.67
N LYS A 142 32.28 12.62 45.90
CA LYS A 142 31.71 12.36 47.22
C LYS A 142 32.20 11.03 47.81
N GLY A 143 33.10 10.32 47.13
CA GLY A 143 33.70 9.04 47.50
C GLY A 143 32.79 7.82 47.34
N VAL A 144 31.75 7.89 46.49
CA VAL A 144 30.94 6.71 46.14
C VAL A 144 31.68 5.95 45.04
N ALA A 145 31.86 4.64 45.20
CA ALA A 145 32.44 3.80 44.15
C ALA A 145 31.45 3.64 42.98
N ALA A 146 31.92 3.83 41.75
CA ALA A 146 31.08 3.82 40.55
C ALA A 146 31.56 2.84 39.46
N THR A 147 32.33 1.81 39.84
CA THR A 147 32.95 0.85 38.90
C THR A 147 31.91 0.15 38.00
N ASP A 148 30.86 -0.43 38.59
CA ASP A 148 29.81 -1.13 37.85
C ASP A 148 29.04 -0.17 36.93
N ALA A 149 28.72 1.02 37.44
CA ALA A 149 28.05 2.07 36.66
C ALA A 149 28.84 2.47 35.41
N LYS A 150 30.18 2.60 35.52
CA LYS A 150 31.08 2.86 34.38
C LYS A 150 31.09 1.69 33.39
N GLY A 151 31.10 0.45 33.86
CA GLY A 151 31.00 -0.73 32.99
C GLY A 151 29.71 -0.76 32.17
N PHE A 152 28.58 -0.41 32.80
CA PHE A 152 27.30 -0.30 32.10
C PHE A 152 27.27 0.86 31.10
N VAL A 153 27.90 2.01 31.39
CA VAL A 153 28.04 3.12 30.42
C VAL A 153 28.85 2.67 29.21
N ALA A 154 29.99 2.03 29.40
CA ALA A 154 30.81 1.52 28.30
C ALA A 154 30.04 0.51 27.43
N THR A 155 29.21 -0.33 28.05
CA THR A 155 28.32 -1.25 27.31
C THR A 155 27.31 -0.48 26.44
N ALA A 156 26.72 0.59 26.98
CA ALA A 156 25.81 1.44 26.22
C ALA A 156 26.52 2.15 25.06
N GLU A 157 27.72 2.69 25.27
CA GLU A 157 28.54 3.35 24.25
C GLU A 157 28.80 2.42 23.05
N VAL A 158 29.22 1.18 23.31
CA VAL A 158 29.44 0.17 22.24
C VAL A 158 28.16 -0.06 21.45
N LYS A 159 27.02 -0.27 22.14
CA LYS A 159 25.73 -0.53 21.49
C LYS A 159 25.24 0.67 20.66
N LEU A 160 25.47 1.90 21.13
CA LEU A 160 25.14 3.12 20.38
C LEU A 160 26.07 3.32 19.18
N GLY A 161 27.35 2.98 19.31
CA GLY A 161 28.30 2.95 18.19
C GLY A 161 27.84 2.00 17.08
N ASP A 162 27.51 0.76 17.45
CA ASP A 162 26.99 -0.25 16.52
C ASP A 162 25.68 0.19 15.86
N ALA A 163 24.81 0.88 16.60
CA ALA A 163 23.56 1.42 16.07
C ALA A 163 23.84 2.49 15.00
N LYS A 164 24.79 3.40 15.24
CA LYS A 164 25.19 4.43 14.27
C LYS A 164 25.74 3.82 12.98
N VAL A 165 26.59 2.80 13.09
CA VAL A 165 27.13 2.07 11.94
C VAL A 165 25.99 1.48 11.10
N LYS A 166 25.04 0.78 11.73
CA LYS A 166 23.89 0.19 11.01
C LYS A 166 22.93 1.23 10.43
N ILE A 167 22.76 2.40 11.06
CA ILE A 167 22.00 3.52 10.49
C ILE A 167 22.68 4.01 9.21
N ALA A 168 24.01 4.15 9.20
CA ALA A 168 24.76 4.54 8.02
C ALA A 168 24.63 3.51 6.88
N GLU A 169 24.71 2.21 7.20
CA GLU A 169 24.47 1.13 6.24
C GLU A 169 23.06 1.18 5.64
N ALA A 170 22.03 1.41 6.48
CA ALA A 170 20.66 1.53 6.02
C ALA A 170 20.45 2.78 5.14
N SER A 171 21.12 3.89 5.46
CA SER A 171 21.09 5.12 4.66
C SER A 171 21.74 4.92 3.29
N ALA A 172 22.89 4.24 3.23
CA ALA A 172 23.54 3.88 1.98
C ALA A 172 22.64 3.01 1.09
N LEU A 173 21.93 2.02 1.67
CA LEU A 173 20.97 1.19 0.92
C LEU A 173 19.82 2.00 0.32
N LEU A 174 19.32 3.02 1.04
CA LEU A 174 18.26 3.90 0.52
C LEU A 174 18.80 4.83 -0.58
N SER A 175 20.01 5.37 -0.41
CA SER A 175 20.63 6.31 -1.35
C SER A 175 20.91 5.70 -2.73
N VAL A 176 21.25 4.41 -2.78
CA VAL A 176 21.50 3.69 -4.04
C VAL A 176 20.19 3.37 -4.79
N SER A 177 19.04 3.47 -4.12
CA SER A 177 17.76 2.97 -4.62
C SER A 177 16.84 4.12 -5.10
N ALA A 178 17.29 4.89 -6.08
CA ALA A 178 16.63 6.13 -6.53
C ALA A 178 15.18 5.97 -7.01
N ASN A 179 14.80 4.80 -7.56
CA ASN A 179 13.45 4.58 -8.12
C ASN A 179 12.72 3.36 -7.55
N GLU A 180 13.44 2.32 -7.08
CA GLU A 180 12.84 1.16 -6.43
C GLU A 180 13.88 0.31 -5.69
N LEU A 181 13.63 -0.02 -4.41
CA LEU A 181 14.43 -1.05 -3.74
C LEU A 181 14.07 -2.44 -4.28
N THR A 182 15.09 -3.25 -4.59
CA THR A 182 14.96 -4.68 -4.88
C THR A 182 14.35 -5.43 -3.68
N ALA A 183 13.84 -6.65 -3.91
CA ALA A 183 13.30 -7.48 -2.82
C ALA A 183 14.36 -7.71 -1.72
N ASP A 184 15.61 -7.97 -2.12
CA ASP A 184 16.72 -8.19 -1.21
C ASP A 184 17.06 -6.93 -0.40
N SER A 185 17.13 -5.76 -1.04
CA SER A 185 17.38 -4.50 -0.32
C SER A 185 16.26 -4.19 0.67
N LYS A 186 15.01 -4.52 0.35
CA LYS A 186 13.89 -4.38 1.30
C LYS A 186 14.03 -5.32 2.50
N ALA A 187 14.42 -6.57 2.26
CA ALA A 187 14.64 -7.54 3.33
C ALA A 187 15.80 -7.10 4.24
N LYS A 188 16.93 -6.67 3.65
CA LYS A 188 18.08 -6.12 4.38
C LYS A 188 17.70 -4.91 5.22
N LEU A 189 16.97 -3.94 4.66
CA LEU A 189 16.51 -2.76 5.40
C LEU A 189 15.65 -3.13 6.61
N LYS A 190 14.79 -4.14 6.48
CA LYS A 190 13.94 -4.63 7.58
C LYS A 190 14.76 -5.27 8.70
N VAL A 191 15.80 -6.03 8.35
CA VAL A 191 16.73 -6.62 9.32
C VAL A 191 17.51 -5.52 10.03
N LEU A 192 18.16 -4.62 9.28
CA LEU A 192 18.90 -3.49 9.83
C LEU A 192 18.05 -2.63 10.78
N THR A 193 16.81 -2.32 10.39
CA THR A 193 15.89 -1.56 11.25
C THR A 193 15.64 -2.27 12.58
N LYS A 194 15.42 -3.59 12.56
CA LYS A 194 15.22 -4.37 13.80
C LYS A 194 16.47 -4.40 14.65
N ASP A 195 17.63 -4.57 14.03
CA ASP A 195 18.91 -4.62 14.74
C ASP A 195 19.21 -3.28 15.41
N ILE A 196 19.00 -2.16 14.72
CA ILE A 196 19.12 -0.81 15.29
C ILE A 196 18.18 -0.65 16.49
N GLN A 197 16.92 -1.08 16.38
CA GLN A 197 15.97 -1.01 17.50
C GLN A 197 16.42 -1.84 18.71
N THR A 198 16.94 -3.04 18.47
CA THR A 198 17.46 -3.91 19.53
C THR A 198 18.67 -3.28 20.20
N LEU A 199 19.62 -2.74 19.43
CA LEU A 199 20.80 -2.05 19.95
C LEU A 199 20.43 -0.84 20.80
N ILE A 200 19.47 -0.02 20.36
CA ILE A 200 18.97 1.13 21.14
C ILE A 200 18.31 0.66 22.44
N LYS A 201 17.53 -0.43 22.41
CA LYS A 201 16.91 -1.00 23.62
C LYS A 201 17.96 -1.53 24.60
N ASP A 202 18.96 -2.23 24.11
CA ASP A 202 20.07 -2.76 24.91
C ASP A 202 20.87 -1.62 25.54
N ALA A 203 21.19 -0.58 24.76
CA ALA A 203 21.86 0.61 25.26
C ALA A 203 21.04 1.28 26.38
N HIS A 204 19.74 1.48 26.16
CA HIS A 204 18.86 2.06 27.17
C HIS A 204 18.80 1.20 28.44
N LYS A 205 18.74 -0.13 28.31
CA LYS A 205 18.77 -1.04 29.45
C LYS A 205 20.09 -0.89 30.23
N ALA A 206 21.23 -0.90 29.55
CA ALA A 206 22.53 -0.71 30.18
C ALA A 206 22.62 0.65 30.91
N LEU A 207 22.12 1.74 30.31
CA LEU A 207 22.06 3.05 30.98
C LEU A 207 21.17 3.02 32.24
N ASN A 208 20.05 2.29 32.23
CA ASN A 208 19.22 2.11 33.42
C ASN A 208 19.91 1.26 34.50
N ASP A 209 20.63 0.21 34.10
CA ASP A 209 21.42 -0.61 35.02
C ASP A 209 22.57 0.21 35.64
N SER A 210 23.17 1.13 34.87
CA SER A 210 24.12 2.13 35.39
C SER A 210 23.50 3.01 36.47
N ILE A 211 22.31 3.57 36.20
CA ILE A 211 21.58 4.39 37.19
C ILE A 211 21.25 3.58 38.45
N LYS A 212 20.83 2.32 38.28
CA LYS A 212 20.50 1.44 39.40
C LYS A 212 21.73 1.18 40.26
N SER A 213 22.84 0.81 39.64
CA SER A 213 24.13 0.62 40.32
C SER A 213 24.56 1.86 41.12
N LEU A 214 24.41 3.07 40.55
CA LEU A 214 24.72 4.31 41.27
C LEU A 214 23.82 4.51 42.50
N LYS A 215 22.53 4.19 42.41
CA LYS A 215 21.61 4.30 43.55
C LYS A 215 21.98 3.33 44.65
N ASP A 216 22.29 2.08 44.30
CA ASP A 216 22.67 1.05 45.25
C ASP A 216 24.00 1.39 45.93
N ALA A 217 24.99 1.90 45.18
CA ALA A 217 26.26 2.37 45.72
C ALA A 217 26.09 3.56 46.69
N VAL A 218 25.20 4.50 46.38
CA VAL A 218 24.87 5.62 47.28
C VAL A 218 24.20 5.11 48.56
N LYS A 219 23.27 4.16 48.45
CA LYS A 219 22.57 3.57 49.60
C LYS A 219 23.55 2.87 50.54
N LEU A 220 24.42 2.01 50.01
CA LEU A 220 25.47 1.34 50.78
C LEU A 220 26.39 2.33 51.50
N LYS A 221 26.75 3.44 50.83
CA LYS A 221 27.57 4.48 51.46
C LYS A 221 26.86 5.19 52.62
N ILE A 222 25.54 5.37 52.53
CA ILE A 222 24.76 5.98 53.61
C ILE A 222 24.67 5.02 54.79
N GLU A 223 24.35 3.74 54.54
CA GLU A 223 24.24 2.71 55.59
C GLU A 223 25.57 2.57 56.35
N THR A 224 26.68 2.41 55.64
CA THR A 224 28.03 2.35 56.26
C THR A 224 28.39 3.58 57.08
N ARG A 225 27.94 4.78 56.69
CA ARG A 225 28.12 6.00 57.48
C ARG A 225 27.25 6.04 58.75
N VAL A 226 26.03 5.52 58.67
CA VAL A 226 25.12 5.44 59.82
C VAL A 226 25.66 4.44 60.85
N ASP A 227 26.11 3.27 60.39
CA ASP A 227 26.68 2.24 61.26
C ASP A 227 27.98 2.71 61.93
N ALA A 228 28.85 3.39 61.18
CA ALA A 228 30.07 3.98 61.73
C ALA A 228 29.79 5.02 62.82
N LYS A 229 28.70 5.82 62.67
CA LYS A 229 28.31 6.83 63.66
C LYS A 229 27.70 6.19 64.92
N ALA A 230 26.95 5.10 64.79
CA ALA A 230 26.37 4.37 65.91
C ALA A 230 27.43 3.63 66.75
N GLY A 231 28.50 3.12 66.12
CA GLY A 231 29.62 2.49 66.82
C GLY A 231 30.41 3.45 67.71
N THR A 232 30.55 4.72 67.30
CA THR A 232 31.30 5.73 68.07
C THR A 232 30.59 6.27 69.31
N SER A 233 29.26 6.15 69.44
CA SER A 233 28.53 6.60 70.64
C SER A 233 28.49 5.57 71.77
N ALA A 234 28.89 4.31 71.52
CA ALA A 234 28.89 3.25 72.53
C ALA A 234 30.20 3.15 73.33
N THR A 235 31.18 4.02 73.07
CA THR A 235 32.51 3.98 73.69
C THR A 235 32.87 5.35 74.29
N THR A 236 32.07 5.84 75.23
CA THR A 236 32.49 6.92 76.14
C THR A 236 32.25 6.43 77.57
N PRO A 237 33.31 6.19 78.38
CA PRO A 237 33.17 5.83 79.79
C PRO A 237 32.69 7.00 80.65
#